data_AF-A0A0T7BRJ9-F1
#
_entry.id   AF-A0A0T7BRJ9-F1
#
_cell.length_a   1.000
_cell.length_b   1.000
_cell.length_c   1.000
_cell.angle_alpha   90.00
_cell.angle_beta   90.00
_cell.angle_gamma   90.00
#
_symmetry.space_group_name_H-M   'P 1'
#
loop_
_entity.id
_entity.type
_entity.pdbx_description
1 polymer ?
#
loop_
_entity_poly.entity_id
_entity_poly.type
_entity_poly.pdbx_seq_one_letter_code
_entity_poly.pdbx_strand_id
1 'polypeptide(L)'
;MKKIILVSSLFAAQMLLLPAFAAPTGSYTQSCRNIKTNIRPGLEPTLEAECLDKRGQWKYTRLVGYRSCNAIDNDNGRLVCRK
;
A
#
# COMPACT_ATOMS: atom_id res chain seq x y z
N MET A 1 2.36 -50.68 14.41
CA MET A 1 2.70 -50.07 15.72
C MET A 1 2.74 -48.56 15.55
N LYS A 2 1.71 -47.87 16.04
CA LYS A 2 1.50 -46.41 15.90
C LYS A 2 2.34 -45.69 16.97
N LYS A 3 3.33 -44.89 16.56
CA LYS A 3 4.03 -43.97 17.46
C LYS A 3 3.22 -42.67 17.52
N ILE A 4 2.39 -42.58 18.55
CA ILE A 4 1.63 -41.38 18.92
C ILE A 4 2.65 -40.41 19.54
N ILE A 5 3.04 -39.38 18.80
CA ILE A 5 3.87 -38.29 19.34
C ILE A 5 2.90 -37.27 19.93
N LEU A 6 2.79 -37.28 21.26
CA LEU A 6 2.16 -36.24 22.07
C LEU A 6 3.01 -34.96 21.97
N VAL A 7 2.74 -34.10 20.99
CA VAL A 7 3.32 -32.75 20.99
C VAL A 7 2.42 -31.86 21.84
N SER A 8 2.91 -31.63 23.06
CA SER A 8 2.34 -30.79 24.10
C SER A 8 1.94 -29.40 23.58
N SER A 9 0.78 -28.96 24.04
CA SER A 9 0.20 -27.64 23.92
C SER A 9 1.16 -26.50 24.30
N LEU A 10 1.79 -25.89 23.29
CA LEU A 10 2.39 -24.56 23.30
C LEU A 10 2.36 -23.98 21.87
N PHE A 11 1.16 -23.68 21.37
CA PHE A 11 1.02 -22.58 20.41
C PHE A 11 0.27 -21.46 21.13
N ALA A 12 0.92 -20.94 22.17
CA ALA A 12 0.55 -19.67 22.76
C ALA A 12 0.59 -18.62 21.65
N ALA A 13 -0.59 -18.03 21.38
CA ALA A 13 -0.80 -16.80 20.63
C ALA A 13 0.35 -16.39 19.70
N GLN A 14 0.39 -16.97 18.50
CA GLN A 14 1.00 -16.28 17.37
C GLN A 14 0.17 -15.02 17.13
N MET A 15 0.48 -13.96 17.88
CA MET A 15 0.05 -12.60 17.58
C MET A 15 0.55 -12.34 16.16
N LEU A 16 -0.39 -12.41 15.21
CA LEU A 16 -0.17 -12.09 13.82
C LEU A 16 0.37 -10.66 13.80
N LEU A 17 1.69 -10.53 13.66
CA LEU A 17 2.33 -9.33 13.14
C LEU A 17 1.84 -9.20 11.70
N LEU A 18 0.60 -8.74 11.51
CA LEU A 18 0.15 -8.29 10.22
C LEU A 18 1.07 -7.11 9.89
N PRO A 19 1.88 -7.19 8.83
CA PRO A 19 2.60 -6.02 8.39
C PRO A 19 1.54 -4.96 8.12
N ALA A 20 1.54 -3.89 8.90
CA ALA A 20 0.83 -2.69 8.51
C ALA A 20 1.51 -2.25 7.21
N PHE A 21 0.88 -2.56 6.08
CA PHE A 21 1.30 -2.03 4.79
C PHE A 21 1.09 -0.52 4.86
N ALA A 22 2.10 0.18 5.35
CA ALA A 22 2.10 1.62 5.40
C ALA A 22 2.00 2.10 3.95
N ALA A 23 0.91 2.81 3.65
CA ALA A 23 0.79 3.52 2.39
C ALA A 23 2.00 4.46 2.26
N PRO A 24 2.50 4.70 1.03
CA PRO A 24 3.52 5.70 0.79
C PRO A 24 3.20 7.02 1.50
N THR A 25 4.22 7.69 2.00
CA THR A 25 4.04 8.97 2.68
C THR A 25 3.69 10.08 1.67
N GLY A 26 2.90 11.07 2.11
CA GLY A 26 2.68 12.31 1.37
C GLY A 26 1.24 12.84 1.39
N SER A 27 1.06 14.04 0.83
CA SER A 27 -0.20 14.80 0.89
C SER A 27 -1.35 14.14 0.15
N TYR A 28 -1.06 13.25 -0.80
CA TYR A 28 -2.11 12.51 -1.52
C TYR A 28 -3.03 11.73 -0.59
N THR A 29 -2.53 11.23 0.54
CA THR A 29 -3.33 10.50 1.55
C THR A 29 -4.47 11.33 2.15
N GLN A 30 -4.39 12.66 2.08
CA GLN A 30 -5.39 13.57 2.61
C GLN A 30 -6.56 13.81 1.64
N SER A 31 -6.34 13.57 0.34
CA SER A 31 -7.28 13.97 -0.72
C SER A 31 -7.51 12.89 -1.78
N CYS A 32 -6.94 11.70 -1.59
CA CYS A 32 -7.15 10.54 -2.44
C CYS A 32 -7.82 9.40 -1.64
N ARG A 33 -8.59 8.58 -2.34
CA ARG A 33 -9.29 7.39 -1.83
C ARG A 33 -9.02 6.18 -2.72
N ASN A 34 -9.48 5.01 -2.29
CA ASN A 34 -9.30 3.75 -3.03
C ASN A 34 -7.82 3.48 -3.36
N ILE A 35 -6.93 3.82 -2.42
CA ILE A 35 -5.47 3.74 -2.58
C ILE A 35 -5.05 2.27 -2.61
N LYS A 36 -4.37 1.85 -3.68
CA LYS A 36 -3.93 0.47 -3.91
C LYS A 36 -2.50 0.46 -4.43
N THR A 37 -1.69 -0.46 -3.92
CA THR A 37 -0.36 -0.72 -4.45
C THR A 37 -0.35 -2.03 -5.24
N ASN A 38 0.08 -1.97 -6.49
CA ASN A 38 0.27 -3.12 -7.36
C ASN A 38 1.75 -3.43 -7.49
N ILE A 39 2.16 -4.58 -6.96
CA ILE A 39 3.55 -5.05 -6.98
C ILE A 39 3.56 -6.41 -7.68
N ARG A 40 4.32 -6.54 -8.75
CA ARG A 40 4.48 -7.78 -9.52
C ARG A 40 5.98 -8.04 -9.72
N PRO A 41 6.47 -9.27 -9.52
CA PRO A 41 7.87 -9.60 -9.78
C PRO A 41 8.29 -9.22 -11.20
N GLY A 42 9.45 -8.57 -11.35
CA GLY A 42 9.98 -8.13 -12.64
C GLY A 42 9.36 -6.85 -13.21
N LEU A 43 8.43 -6.21 -12.52
CA LEU A 43 7.83 -4.93 -12.92
C LEU A 43 7.99 -3.87 -11.84
N GLU A 44 7.96 -2.60 -12.24
CA GLU A 44 7.97 -1.48 -11.31
C GLU A 44 6.68 -1.44 -10.46
N PRO A 45 6.80 -1.18 -9.15
CA PRO A 45 5.65 -1.07 -8.27
C PRO A 45 4.81 0.14 -8.66
N THR A 46 3.50 -0.04 -8.78
CA THR A 46 2.58 1.02 -9.17
C THR A 46 1.64 1.34 -8.01
N LEU A 47 1.44 2.63 -7.75
CA LEU A 47 0.41 3.14 -6.84
C LEU A 47 -0.78 3.61 -7.68
N GLU A 48 -1.99 3.21 -7.31
CA GLU A 48 -3.23 3.61 -7.96
C GLU A 48 -4.17 4.21 -6.92
N ALA A 49 -4.91 5.26 -7.29
CA ALA A 49 -5.87 5.90 -6.41
C ALA A 49 -6.91 6.72 -7.21
N GLU A 50 -7.96 7.16 -6.52
CA GLU A 50 -8.83 8.23 -6.98
C GLU A 50 -8.53 9.50 -6.19
N CYS A 51 -8.08 10.56 -6.85
CA CYS A 51 -7.66 11.81 -6.19
C CYS A 51 -8.61 12.97 -6.53
N LEU A 52 -8.93 13.80 -5.55
CA LEU A 52 -9.68 15.03 -5.78
C LEU A 52 -8.87 16.01 -6.62
N ASP A 53 -9.50 16.58 -7.66
CA ASP A 53 -8.97 17.74 -8.37
C ASP A 53 -9.42 19.06 -7.70
N LYS A 54 -8.90 20.19 -8.18
CA LYS A 54 -9.23 21.53 -7.66
C LYS A 54 -10.71 21.93 -7.87
N ARG A 55 -11.46 21.18 -8.68
CA ARG A 55 -12.90 21.34 -8.91
C ARG A 55 -13.73 20.39 -8.05
N GLY A 56 -13.11 19.62 -7.16
CA GLY A 56 -13.77 18.64 -6.31
C GLY A 56 -14.17 17.34 -7.02
N GLN A 57 -13.66 17.09 -8.22
CA GLN A 57 -13.95 15.86 -8.96
C GLN A 57 -12.91 14.78 -8.63
N TRP A 58 -13.38 13.56 -8.41
CA TRP A 58 -12.50 12.40 -8.24
C TRP A 58 -11.92 11.96 -9.60
N LYS A 59 -10.61 11.84 -9.69
CA LYS A 59 -9.87 11.39 -10.88
C LYS A 59 -9.10 10.13 -10.57
N TYR A 60 -9.32 9.08 -11.35
CA TYR A 60 -8.45 7.91 -11.31
C TYR A 60 -7.05 8.30 -11.80
N THR A 61 -6.03 7.87 -11.07
CA THR A 61 -4.63 8.18 -11.37
C THR A 61 -3.70 7.05 -10.90
N ARG A 62 -2.52 6.96 -11.52
CA ARG A 62 -1.51 5.96 -11.20
C ARG A 62 -0.09 6.55 -11.24
N LEU A 63 0.79 6.06 -10.37
CA LEU A 63 2.21 6.40 -10.31
C LEU A 63 3.06 5.14 -10.29
N VAL A 64 3.76 4.89 -11.40
CA VAL A 64 4.72 3.79 -11.54
C VAL A 64 6.04 4.18 -10.86
N GLY A 65 6.72 3.22 -10.24
CA GLY A 65 8.02 3.44 -9.61
C GLY A 65 7.96 4.25 -8.32
N TYR A 66 6.79 4.32 -7.66
CA TYR A 66 6.55 5.20 -6.51
C TYR A 66 7.50 4.97 -5.32
N ARG A 67 8.13 3.79 -5.22
CA ARG A 67 9.09 3.45 -4.17
C ARG A 67 10.35 4.32 -4.18
N SER A 68 10.63 4.99 -5.31
CA SER A 68 11.76 5.92 -5.43
C SER A 68 11.46 7.34 -4.95
N CYS A 69 10.23 7.61 -4.50
CA CYS A 69 9.80 8.92 -4.02
C CYS A 69 10.03 9.06 -2.50
N ASN A 70 10.46 10.23 -2.05
CA ASN A 70 10.47 10.59 -0.64
C ASN A 70 9.06 10.83 -0.11
N ALA A 71 8.21 11.43 -0.96
CA ALA A 71 6.80 11.65 -0.70
C ALA A 71 6.01 11.67 -2.01
N ILE A 72 4.69 11.48 -1.91
CA ILE A 72 3.77 11.53 -3.05
C ILE A 72 2.74 12.63 -2.81
N ASP A 73 2.55 13.49 -3.81
CA ASP A 73 1.57 14.57 -3.75
C ASP A 73 0.40 14.32 -4.69
N ASN A 74 -0.75 14.94 -4.37
CA ASN A 74 -1.85 15.09 -5.30
C ASN A 74 -1.77 16.47 -5.99
N ASP A 75 -1.39 16.49 -7.26
CA ASP A 75 -1.42 17.70 -8.10
C ASP A 75 -2.67 17.69 -8.98
N ASN A 76 -3.73 18.35 -8.51
CA ASN A 76 -4.99 18.55 -9.25
C ASN A 76 -5.60 17.23 -9.80
N GLY A 77 -5.67 16.20 -8.96
CA GLY A 77 -6.19 14.88 -9.31
C GLY A 77 -5.15 13.92 -9.89
N ARG A 78 -3.86 14.26 -9.87
CA ARG A 78 -2.76 13.43 -10.37
C ARG A 78 -1.75 13.12 -9.27
N LEU A 79 -1.37 11.85 -9.12
CA LEU A 79 -0.26 11.47 -8.24
C LEU A 79 1.07 11.97 -8.83
N VAL A 80 1.89 12.65 -8.02
CA VAL A 80 3.21 13.16 -8.42
C VAL A 80 4.27 12.77 -7.39
N CYS A 81 5.43 12.34 -7.90
CA CYS A 81 6.59 11.97 -7.09
C CYS A 81 7.35 13.21 -6.61
N ARG A 82 7.67 13.28 -5.31
CA ARG A 82 8.63 14.22 -4.74
C ARG A 82 9.90 13.47 -4.36
N LYS A 83 11.04 13.94 -4.88
CA LYS A 83 12.37 13.37 -4.67
C LYS A 83 13.16 14.13 -3.63
#